data_AF-A0AA50Z1E4-F1
#
_entry.id   AF-A0AA50Z1E4-F1
#
_cell.length_a   1.000
_cell.length_b   1.000
_cell.length_c   1.000
_cell.angle_alpha   90.00
_cell.angle_beta   90.00
_cell.angle_gamma   90.00
#
_symmetry.space_group_name_H-M   'P 1'
#
loop_
_entity.id
_entity.type
_entity.pdbx_description
1 polymer ?
#
loop_
_entity_poly.entity_id
_entity_poly.type
_entity_poly.pdbx_seq_one_letter_code
_entity_poly.pdbx_strand_id
1 'polypeptide(L)'
;KMVSGSTRVIQVTNIAPQATKDQMQTLFGYLGKIDDIRLYPTIRDVSCPVQSRICYVKYYDSATVNVAQHMTNTVFIDRALIVIPMQSGEIPDEHKALEMSSNGTLVPGLSTVEPRLPAHVVNSLEGVPPNQVIHTYDPKIAAAGLPPYPPLPAAYDSRKVEEIRRTLLVIDVGPLTQQQLIDHFCQAGEVNYLRFCDRDSDKLKYALVEMTDQE
;
A
#
# COMPACT_ATOMS: atom_id res chain seq x y z
N LYS A 1 19.78 -12.27 20.18
CA LYS A 1 20.29 -13.37 19.32
C LYS A 1 19.15 -13.81 18.40
N MET A 2 19.11 -13.31 17.17
CA MET A 2 18.15 -13.78 16.16
C MET A 2 18.84 -14.88 15.36
N VAL A 3 18.30 -16.08 15.43
CA VAL A 3 18.73 -17.22 14.63
C VAL A 3 18.19 -16.99 13.23
N SER A 4 19.00 -16.40 12.35
CA SER A 4 18.68 -16.36 10.91
C SER A 4 18.87 -17.76 10.36
N GLY A 5 17.81 -18.56 10.35
CA GLY A 5 17.76 -19.73 9.48
C GLY A 5 18.04 -19.26 8.06
N SER A 6 19.10 -19.77 7.43
CA SER A 6 19.55 -19.30 6.11
C SER A 6 18.48 -19.65 5.07
N THR A 7 17.55 -18.73 4.83
CA THR A 7 16.51 -18.91 3.80
C THR A 7 17.16 -18.93 2.42
N ARG A 8 16.52 -19.63 1.49
CA ARG A 8 16.89 -19.64 0.07
C ARG A 8 15.95 -18.81 -0.78
N VAL A 9 14.95 -18.18 -0.17
CA VAL A 9 13.89 -17.46 -0.86
C VAL A 9 13.99 -15.97 -0.55
N ILE A 10 13.90 -15.15 -1.60
CA ILE A 10 13.70 -13.72 -1.49
C ILE A 10 12.30 -13.34 -1.95
N GLN A 11 11.79 -12.27 -1.36
CA GLN A 11 10.63 -11.52 -1.83
C GLN A 11 11.13 -10.21 -2.45
N VAL A 12 10.58 -9.87 -3.61
CA VAL A 12 10.88 -8.66 -4.37
C VAL A 12 9.59 -7.89 -4.57
N THR A 13 9.55 -6.63 -4.12
CA THR A 13 8.40 -5.73 -4.23
C THR A 13 8.80 -4.38 -4.80
N ASN A 14 7.82 -3.46 -4.88
CA ASN A 14 7.92 -2.20 -5.62
C ASN A 14 8.32 -2.40 -7.10
N ILE A 15 7.89 -3.51 -7.69
CA ILE A 15 8.19 -3.85 -9.08
C ILE A 15 7.30 -3.01 -10.00
N ALA A 16 7.87 -2.58 -11.12
CA ALA A 16 7.14 -1.89 -12.19
C ALA A 16 5.97 -2.76 -12.73
N PRO A 17 4.75 -2.23 -12.92
CA PRO A 17 3.59 -2.99 -13.41
C PRO A 17 3.83 -3.75 -14.71
N GLN A 18 4.66 -3.19 -15.58
CA GLN A 18 5.03 -3.71 -16.89
C GLN A 18 6.09 -4.83 -16.85
N ALA A 19 6.81 -5.00 -15.74
CA ALA A 19 7.86 -6.00 -15.61
C ALA A 19 7.32 -7.42 -15.88
N THR A 20 8.11 -8.24 -16.57
CA THR A 20 7.76 -9.63 -16.92
C THR A 20 8.53 -10.64 -16.07
N LYS A 21 8.02 -11.88 -16.00
CA LYS A 21 8.70 -12.96 -15.27
C LYS A 21 10.10 -13.21 -15.85
N ASP A 22 10.24 -13.22 -17.18
CA ASP A 22 11.52 -13.47 -17.85
C ASP A 22 12.56 -12.38 -17.56
N GLN A 23 12.11 -11.12 -17.49
CA GLN A 23 12.94 -9.99 -17.09
C GLN A 23 13.46 -10.15 -15.66
N MET A 24 12.58 -10.51 -14.72
CA MET A 24 12.95 -10.78 -13.33
C MET A 24 13.89 -11.98 -13.22
N GLN A 25 13.62 -13.05 -13.98
CA GLN A 25 14.45 -14.24 -14.03
C GLN A 25 15.85 -13.95 -14.57
N THR A 26 15.95 -13.09 -15.58
CA THR A 26 17.24 -12.65 -16.12
C THR A 26 18.01 -11.83 -15.09
N LEU A 27 17.37 -10.82 -14.49
CA LEU A 27 18.00 -9.94 -13.49
C LEU A 27 18.55 -10.73 -12.30
N PHE A 28 17.70 -11.53 -11.66
CA PHE A 28 18.08 -12.29 -10.48
C PHE A 28 18.93 -13.53 -10.82
N GLY A 29 18.86 -14.01 -12.08
CA GLY A 29 19.72 -15.09 -12.58
C GLY A 29 21.20 -14.70 -12.65
N TYR A 30 21.53 -13.42 -12.80
CA TYR A 30 22.91 -12.93 -12.71
C TYR A 30 23.50 -13.05 -11.31
N LEU A 31 22.67 -13.12 -10.27
CA LEU A 31 23.12 -13.20 -8.87
C LEU A 31 23.40 -14.64 -8.45
N GLY A 32 22.70 -15.61 -9.03
CA GLY A 32 22.96 -17.03 -8.80
C GLY A 32 21.91 -17.94 -9.44
N LYS A 33 22.13 -19.25 -9.32
CA LYS A 33 21.25 -20.27 -9.90
C LYS A 33 19.87 -20.23 -9.22
N ILE A 34 18.83 -20.00 -10.03
CA ILE A 34 17.43 -19.98 -9.60
C ILE A 34 16.85 -21.40 -9.67
N ASP A 35 16.24 -21.86 -8.58
CA ASP A 35 15.48 -23.11 -8.50
C ASP A 35 14.02 -22.91 -8.91
N ASP A 36 13.37 -21.85 -8.42
CA ASP A 36 12.00 -21.49 -8.77
C ASP A 36 11.83 -19.96 -8.72
N ILE A 37 11.00 -19.42 -9.61
CA ILE A 37 10.64 -18.00 -9.64
C ILE A 37 9.17 -17.83 -9.98
N ARG A 38 8.49 -17.00 -9.19
CA ARG A 38 7.08 -16.68 -9.38
C ARG A 38 6.87 -15.17 -9.36
N LEU A 39 6.06 -14.68 -10.29
CA LEU A 39 5.66 -13.28 -10.39
C LEU A 39 4.14 -13.23 -10.35
N TYR A 40 3.60 -12.50 -9.38
CA TYR A 40 2.18 -12.32 -9.18
C TYR A 40 1.74 -10.87 -9.47
N PRO A 41 0.51 -10.67 -9.96
CA PRO A 41 -0.44 -11.69 -10.41
C PRO A 41 0.03 -12.36 -11.71
N THR A 42 -0.26 -13.66 -11.83
CA THR A 42 0.06 -14.50 -13.00
C THR A 42 -0.81 -14.16 -14.21
N ILE A 43 -2.08 -13.85 -13.95
CA ILE A 43 -3.05 -13.43 -14.96
C ILE A 43 -3.10 -11.90 -15.01
N ARG A 44 -3.02 -11.35 -16.22
CA ARG A 44 -3.21 -9.93 -16.49
C ARG A 44 -4.60 -9.76 -17.08
N ASP A 45 -5.58 -9.36 -16.27
CA ASP A 45 -6.87 -9.00 -16.81
C ASP A 45 -6.78 -7.59 -17.43
N VAL A 46 -7.13 -7.45 -18.70
CA VAL A 46 -7.10 -6.16 -19.41
C VAL A 46 -8.13 -5.20 -18.81
N SER A 47 -9.17 -5.72 -18.15
CA SER A 47 -10.21 -4.92 -17.49
C SER A 47 -9.80 -4.36 -16.13
N CYS A 48 -8.78 -4.93 -15.47
CA CYS A 48 -8.31 -4.49 -14.16
C CYS A 48 -6.79 -4.21 -14.19
N PRO A 49 -6.36 -2.94 -14.24
CA PRO A 49 -4.95 -2.62 -14.34
C PRO A 49 -4.19 -3.12 -13.11
N VAL A 50 -3.14 -3.93 -13.35
CA VAL A 50 -2.24 -4.43 -12.30
C VAL A 50 -1.47 -3.24 -11.72
N GLN A 51 -1.83 -2.80 -10.53
CA GLN A 51 -1.17 -1.65 -9.87
C GLN A 51 0.12 -2.04 -9.14
N SER A 52 0.18 -3.27 -8.63
CA SER A 52 1.29 -3.79 -7.82
C SER A 52 1.72 -5.18 -8.29
N ARG A 53 3.02 -5.42 -8.23
CA ARG A 53 3.69 -6.64 -8.63
C ARG A 53 4.53 -7.14 -7.47
N ILE A 54 4.49 -8.45 -7.23
CA ILE A 54 5.33 -9.11 -6.23
C ILE A 54 5.99 -10.34 -6.88
N CYS A 55 7.29 -10.48 -6.67
CA CYS A 55 8.07 -11.58 -7.19
C CYS A 55 8.75 -12.34 -6.06
N TYR A 56 8.82 -13.66 -6.20
CA TYR A 56 9.58 -14.52 -5.31
C TYR A 56 10.61 -15.28 -6.12
N VAL A 57 11.83 -15.32 -5.61
CA VAL A 57 12.94 -16.07 -6.22
C VAL A 57 13.50 -17.02 -5.18
N LYS A 58 13.51 -18.31 -5.50
CA LYS A 58 14.17 -19.35 -4.73
C LYS A 58 15.50 -19.68 -5.39
N TYR A 59 16.60 -19.47 -4.69
CA TYR A 59 17.93 -19.82 -5.16
C TYR A 59 18.30 -21.24 -4.76
N TYR A 60 19.19 -21.84 -5.55
CA TYR A 60 19.82 -23.11 -5.21
C TYR A 60 20.65 -22.98 -3.91
N ASP A 61 21.46 -21.92 -3.83
CA ASP A 61 22.31 -21.60 -2.68
C ASP A 61 21.72 -20.47 -1.83
N SER A 62 21.75 -20.66 -0.50
CA SER A 62 21.29 -19.67 0.48
C SER A 62 22.22 -18.45 0.58
N ALA A 63 23.51 -18.58 0.24
CA ALA A 63 24.42 -17.44 0.26
C ALA A 63 24.00 -16.35 -0.76
N THR A 64 23.38 -16.75 -1.87
CA THR A 64 22.86 -15.85 -2.90
C THR A 64 21.78 -14.89 -2.37
N VAL A 65 21.06 -15.28 -1.32
CA VAL A 65 20.05 -14.40 -0.70
C VAL A 65 20.69 -13.14 -0.12
N ASN A 66 21.90 -13.22 0.41
CA ASN A 66 22.62 -12.04 0.93
C ASN A 66 23.03 -11.12 -0.21
N VAL A 67 23.52 -11.68 -1.31
CA VAL A 67 23.86 -10.91 -2.52
C VAL A 67 22.62 -10.23 -3.09
N ALA A 68 21.50 -10.95 -3.15
CA ALA A 68 20.27 -10.43 -3.71
C ALA A 68 19.64 -9.29 -2.89
N GLN A 69 19.83 -9.26 -1.57
CA GLN A 69 19.38 -8.13 -0.74
C GLN A 69 20.04 -6.79 -1.13
N HIS A 70 21.26 -6.82 -1.68
CA HIS A 70 21.93 -5.62 -2.19
C HIS A 70 21.29 -5.04 -3.46
N MET A 71 20.32 -5.73 -4.07
CA MET A 71 19.50 -5.17 -5.14
C MET A 71 18.39 -4.25 -4.64
N THR A 72 18.21 -4.11 -3.32
CA THR A 72 17.35 -3.08 -2.76
C THR A 72 17.86 -1.70 -3.18
N ASN A 73 16.96 -0.82 -3.61
CA ASN A 73 17.21 0.49 -4.23
C ASN A 73 17.81 0.46 -5.64
N THR A 74 18.02 -0.71 -6.24
CA THR A 74 18.35 -0.79 -7.67
C THR A 74 17.11 -0.41 -8.48
N VAL A 75 17.24 0.62 -9.33
CA VAL A 75 16.18 1.03 -10.24
C VAL A 75 16.03 -0.01 -11.35
N PHE A 76 14.84 -0.59 -11.45
CA PHE A 76 14.46 -1.52 -12.49
C PHE A 76 13.25 -0.97 -13.25
N ILE A 77 13.47 -0.67 -14.54
CA ILE A 77 12.55 0.09 -15.40
C ILE A 77 12.35 1.52 -14.88
N ASP A 78 11.38 1.75 -14.01
CA ASP A 78 11.02 3.06 -13.44
C ASP A 78 10.83 3.03 -11.91
N ARG A 79 11.06 1.87 -11.26
CA ARG A 79 10.91 1.71 -9.81
C ARG A 79 12.15 1.15 -9.16
N ALA A 80 12.45 1.61 -7.95
CA ALA A 80 13.51 1.08 -7.10
C ALA A 80 13.03 -0.21 -6.42
N LEU A 81 13.72 -1.33 -6.65
CA LEU A 81 13.34 -2.62 -6.09
C LEU A 81 13.51 -2.64 -4.57
N ILE A 82 12.65 -3.39 -3.90
CA ILE A 82 12.79 -3.74 -2.48
C ILE A 82 12.98 -5.26 -2.41
N VAL A 83 14.11 -5.72 -1.87
CA VAL A 83 14.45 -7.15 -1.80
C VAL A 83 14.67 -7.56 -0.35
N ILE A 84 13.84 -8.48 0.15
CA ILE A 84 13.95 -9.00 1.51
C ILE A 84 14.05 -10.53 1.55
N PRO A 85 14.75 -11.10 2.55
CA PRO A 85 14.76 -12.53 2.77
C PRO A 85 13.40 -13.01 3.28
N MET A 86 12.88 -14.08 2.70
CA MET A 86 11.61 -14.66 3.10
C MET A 86 11.81 -15.71 4.20
N GLN A 87 11.31 -15.43 5.41
CA GLN A 87 11.54 -16.26 6.60
C GLN A 87 10.94 -17.67 6.49
N SER A 88 9.85 -17.85 5.73
CA SER A 88 9.22 -19.17 5.53
C SER A 88 10.11 -20.14 4.75
N GLY A 89 11.07 -19.65 3.95
CA GLY A 89 11.91 -20.49 3.08
C GLY A 89 11.17 -21.14 1.90
N GLU A 90 9.88 -20.84 1.73
CA GLU A 90 9.03 -21.39 0.68
C GLU A 90 8.26 -20.28 -0.04
N ILE A 91 8.11 -20.43 -1.35
CA ILE A 91 7.34 -19.49 -2.18
C ILE A 91 5.84 -19.72 -1.91
N PRO A 92 5.11 -18.68 -1.48
CA PRO A 92 3.68 -18.77 -1.18
C PRO A 92 2.84 -18.98 -2.46
N ASP A 93 1.58 -19.36 -2.27
CA ASP A 93 0.55 -19.28 -3.30
C ASP A 93 0.18 -17.82 -3.63
N GLU A 94 -0.52 -17.63 -4.75
CA GLU A 94 -0.89 -16.30 -5.25
C GLU A 94 -1.78 -15.53 -4.28
N HIS A 95 -2.76 -16.18 -3.64
CA HIS A 95 -3.68 -15.52 -2.71
C HIS A 95 -2.90 -14.93 -1.52
N LYS A 96 -2.10 -15.77 -0.87
CA LYS A 96 -1.27 -15.35 0.26
C LYS A 96 -0.21 -14.33 -0.14
N ALA A 97 0.35 -14.44 -1.35
CA ALA A 97 1.31 -13.48 -1.90
C ALA A 97 0.68 -12.09 -2.11
N LEU A 98 -0.55 -12.03 -2.62
CA LEU A 98 -1.28 -10.79 -2.85
C LEU A 98 -1.67 -10.14 -1.52
N GLU A 99 -2.11 -10.91 -0.52
CA GLU A 99 -2.36 -10.41 0.84
C GLU A 99 -1.09 -9.85 1.48
N MET A 100 0.06 -10.50 1.29
CA MET A 100 1.36 -9.99 1.78
C MET A 100 1.83 -8.75 1.01
N SER A 101 1.47 -8.62 -0.27
CA SER A 101 1.77 -7.43 -1.06
C SER A 101 0.87 -6.24 -0.72
N SER A 102 -0.40 -6.47 -0.35
CA SER A 102 -1.33 -5.41 0.06
C SER A 102 -1.07 -4.90 1.48
N ASN A 103 -0.46 -5.76 2.31
CA ASN A 103 -0.16 -5.48 3.71
C ASN A 103 1.18 -4.77 3.94
N GLY A 104 1.88 -4.40 2.88
CA GLY A 104 3.23 -3.83 2.93
C GLY A 104 4.31 -4.89 3.12
N THR A 105 5.47 -4.65 2.50
CA THR A 105 6.66 -5.50 2.71
C THR A 105 7.27 -5.16 4.07
N LEU A 106 7.30 -6.11 5.01
CA LEU A 106 7.89 -5.93 6.33
C LEU A 106 9.42 -5.90 6.22
N VAL A 107 9.99 -4.78 5.78
CA VAL A 107 11.44 -4.56 5.80
C VAL A 107 11.83 -4.11 7.22
N PRO A 108 12.75 -4.81 7.92
CA PRO A 108 13.28 -4.31 9.20
C PRO A 108 13.93 -2.94 9.01
N GLY A 109 13.37 -1.89 9.63
CA GLY A 109 13.87 -0.51 9.53
C GLY A 109 13.33 0.32 8.35
N LEU A 110 12.57 -0.29 7.43
CA LEU A 110 11.76 0.39 6.41
C LEU A 110 10.30 -0.09 6.52
N SER A 111 9.84 -0.29 7.76
CA SER A 111 8.43 -0.37 8.06
C SER A 111 7.85 1.04 7.89
N THR A 112 7.51 1.39 6.65
CA THR A 112 6.29 2.17 6.49
C THR A 112 5.22 1.22 7.02
N VAL A 113 4.79 1.41 8.27
CA VAL A 113 3.49 0.91 8.69
C VAL A 113 2.56 1.59 7.68
N GLU A 114 2.22 0.90 6.59
CA GLU A 114 1.16 1.40 5.72
C GLU A 114 0.01 1.62 6.68
N PRO A 115 -0.50 2.86 6.78
CA PRO A 115 -1.54 3.13 7.75
C PRO A 115 -2.63 2.10 7.48
N ARG A 116 -3.16 1.56 8.55
CA ARG A 116 -4.34 0.69 8.50
C ARG A 116 -5.42 1.37 9.31
N LEU A 117 -6.65 1.28 8.82
CA LEU A 117 -7.81 1.65 9.62
C LEU A 117 -7.72 0.92 10.97
N PRO A 118 -8.02 1.61 12.08
CA PRO A 118 -8.03 0.99 13.40
C PRO A 118 -8.85 -0.30 13.39
N ALA A 119 -8.42 -1.32 14.13
CA ALA A 119 -9.04 -2.65 14.09
C ALA A 119 -10.54 -2.68 14.47
N HIS A 120 -11.04 -1.61 15.09
CA HIS A 120 -12.45 -1.45 15.45
C HIS A 120 -13.30 -0.87 14.31
N VAL A 121 -12.69 -0.37 13.24
CA VAL A 121 -13.35 0.24 12.09
C VAL A 121 -13.53 -0.82 11.01
N VAL A 122 -14.78 -1.06 10.61
CA VAL A 122 -15.13 -2.17 9.71
C VAL A 122 -15.77 -1.64 8.45
N ASN A 123 -15.31 -2.11 7.29
CA ASN A 123 -15.93 -1.83 6.00
C ASN A 123 -16.81 -3.00 5.55
N SER A 124 -18.02 -2.72 5.10
CA SER A 124 -18.95 -3.71 4.56
C SER A 124 -19.58 -3.22 3.25
N LEU A 125 -19.76 -4.14 2.29
CA LEU A 125 -20.54 -3.87 1.08
C LEU A 125 -22.02 -4.02 1.38
N GLU A 126 -22.79 -2.98 1.10
CA GLU A 126 -24.24 -2.94 1.26
C GLU A 126 -24.92 -2.62 -0.07
N GLY A 127 -26.16 -3.09 -0.22
CA GLY A 127 -26.99 -2.86 -1.40
C GLY A 127 -26.95 -4.00 -2.41
N VAL A 128 -27.69 -3.81 -3.50
CA VAL A 128 -27.81 -4.77 -4.60
C VAL A 128 -27.20 -4.19 -5.88
N PRO A 129 -26.52 -4.99 -6.72
CA PRO A 129 -26.00 -4.50 -7.99
C PRO A 129 -27.12 -3.86 -8.84
N PRO A 130 -26.87 -2.70 -9.49
CA PRO A 130 -25.59 -1.97 -9.58
C PRO A 130 -25.35 -0.93 -8.46
N ASN A 131 -26.27 -0.79 -7.50
CA ASN A 131 -26.25 0.26 -6.47
C ASN A 131 -25.53 -0.18 -5.19
N GLN A 132 -24.47 -0.98 -5.32
CA GLN A 132 -23.66 -1.38 -4.17
C GLN A 132 -22.76 -0.24 -3.72
N VAL A 133 -22.63 -0.07 -2.40
CA VAL A 133 -21.78 0.92 -1.77
C VAL A 133 -21.02 0.32 -0.60
N ILE A 134 -19.87 0.91 -0.28
CA ILE A 134 -19.06 0.58 0.90
C ILE A 134 -19.53 1.45 2.05
N HIS A 135 -20.00 0.81 3.10
CA HIS A 135 -20.26 1.42 4.40
C HIS A 135 -19.10 1.18 5.34
N THR A 136 -18.71 2.21 6.06
CA THR A 136 -17.68 2.14 7.11
C THR A 136 -18.35 2.34 8.45
N TYR A 137 -18.26 1.34 9.32
CA TYR A 137 -18.80 1.37 10.67
C TYR A 137 -17.67 1.57 11.68
N ASP A 138 -17.81 2.59 12.52
CA ASP A 138 -16.94 2.86 13.65
C ASP A 138 -17.78 2.88 14.94
N PRO A 139 -17.58 1.92 15.86
CA PRO A 139 -18.27 1.88 17.14
C PRO A 139 -18.11 3.16 17.97
N LYS A 140 -16.97 3.84 17.89
CA LYS A 140 -16.68 5.05 18.68
C LYS A 140 -17.49 6.24 18.17
N ILE A 141 -17.55 6.44 16.86
CA ILE A 141 -18.38 7.48 16.23
C ILE A 141 -19.86 7.25 16.55
N ALA A 142 -20.30 6.00 16.42
CA ALA A 142 -21.68 5.62 16.76
C ALA A 142 -21.99 5.88 18.24
N ALA A 143 -21.09 5.51 19.15
CA ALA A 143 -21.26 5.74 20.58
C ALA A 143 -21.23 7.23 20.96
N ALA A 144 -20.47 8.05 20.24
CA ALA A 144 -20.43 9.51 20.39
C ALA A 144 -21.68 10.21 19.82
N GLY A 145 -22.58 9.47 19.16
CA GLY A 145 -23.77 10.04 18.51
C GLY A 145 -23.45 10.93 17.31
N LEU A 146 -22.27 10.76 16.71
CA LEU A 146 -21.82 11.51 15.55
C LEU A 146 -22.38 10.92 14.26
N PRO A 147 -22.50 11.72 13.18
CA PRO A 147 -22.92 11.22 11.88
C PRO A 147 -22.03 10.07 11.39
N PRO A 148 -22.60 9.02 10.78
CA PRO A 148 -21.80 7.94 10.22
C PRO A 148 -21.01 8.43 9.01
N TYR A 149 -19.97 7.67 8.68
CA TYR A 149 -19.19 7.92 7.48
C TYR A 149 -20.05 7.88 6.21
N PRO A 150 -19.81 8.79 5.25
CA PRO A 150 -20.56 8.79 3.99
C PRO A 150 -20.25 7.51 3.19
N PRO A 151 -21.24 6.95 2.47
CA PRO A 151 -21.04 5.76 1.65
C PRO A 151 -20.07 6.03 0.51
N LEU A 152 -19.22 5.05 0.21
CA LEU A 152 -18.25 5.12 -0.88
C LEU A 152 -18.64 4.18 -2.03
N PRO A 153 -18.21 4.46 -3.27
CA PRO A 153 -18.42 3.54 -4.40
C PRO A 153 -17.83 2.14 -4.14
N ALA A 154 -18.58 1.09 -4.51
CA ALA A 154 -18.13 -0.31 -4.39
C ALA A 154 -16.89 -0.65 -5.22
N ALA A 155 -16.54 0.17 -6.22
CA ALA A 155 -15.35 -0.01 -7.05
C ALA A 155 -14.04 0.43 -6.38
N TYR A 156 -14.09 1.07 -5.21
CA TYR A 156 -12.88 1.49 -4.50
C TYR A 156 -12.24 0.32 -3.75
N ASP A 157 -10.93 0.18 -3.91
CA ASP A 157 -10.14 -0.77 -3.14
C ASP A 157 -9.92 -0.27 -1.70
N SER A 158 -9.52 -1.18 -0.80
CA SER A 158 -9.37 -0.90 0.62
C SER A 158 -8.40 0.25 0.93
N ARG A 159 -7.33 0.43 0.13
CA ARG A 159 -6.36 1.51 0.36
C ARG A 159 -6.96 2.88 0.07
N LYS A 160 -7.72 2.99 -1.03
CA LYS A 160 -8.46 4.23 -1.34
C LYS A 160 -9.51 4.55 -0.30
N VAL A 161 -10.26 3.54 0.16
CA VAL A 161 -11.24 3.74 1.23
C VAL A 161 -10.56 4.29 2.46
N GLU A 162 -9.44 3.68 2.85
CA GLU A 162 -8.68 4.12 4.01
C GLU A 162 -8.13 5.55 3.88
N GLU A 163 -7.50 5.87 2.76
CA GLU A 163 -6.99 7.22 2.47
C GLU A 163 -8.12 8.26 2.59
N ILE A 164 -9.31 7.95 2.07
CA ILE A 164 -10.48 8.81 2.18
C ILE A 164 -10.93 8.97 3.65
N ARG A 165 -10.87 7.92 4.47
CA ARG A 165 -11.31 7.98 5.88
C ARG A 165 -10.37 8.77 6.79
N ARG A 166 -9.09 8.92 6.43
CA ARG A 166 -8.12 9.78 7.14
C ARG A 166 -7.94 11.17 6.52
N THR A 167 -8.67 11.49 5.45
CA THR A 167 -8.57 12.78 4.76
C THR A 167 -9.75 13.67 5.11
N LEU A 168 -9.46 14.86 5.62
CA LEU A 168 -10.43 15.90 5.88
C LEU A 168 -10.56 16.84 4.67
N LEU A 169 -11.81 17.18 4.32
CA LEU A 169 -12.11 18.26 3.40
C LEU A 169 -12.37 19.53 4.20
N VAL A 170 -11.51 20.53 4.02
CA VAL A 170 -11.66 21.86 4.62
C VAL A 170 -12.19 22.80 3.54
N ILE A 171 -13.36 23.38 3.78
CA ILE A 171 -14.05 24.29 2.86
C ILE A 171 -13.92 25.72 3.35
N ASP A 172 -13.99 26.67 2.42
CA ASP A 172 -13.95 28.12 2.71
C ASP A 172 -12.70 28.55 3.49
N VAL A 173 -11.54 28.12 3.00
CA VAL A 173 -10.25 28.33 3.67
C VAL A 173 -9.78 29.79 3.64
N GLY A 174 -10.38 30.63 2.77
CA GLY A 174 -10.07 32.04 2.67
C GLY A 174 -8.57 32.32 2.36
N PRO A 175 -7.92 33.28 3.05
CA PRO A 175 -6.52 33.63 2.81
C PRO A 175 -5.52 32.81 3.64
N LEU A 176 -5.96 31.77 4.37
CA LEU A 176 -5.07 30.98 5.23
C LEU A 176 -3.98 30.30 4.42
N THR A 177 -2.76 30.28 4.99
CA THR A 177 -1.63 29.59 4.38
C THR A 177 -1.64 28.11 4.74
N GLN A 178 -0.92 27.31 3.95
CA GLN A 178 -0.72 25.89 4.24
C GLN A 178 -0.16 25.65 5.64
N GLN A 179 0.83 26.44 6.08
CA GLN A 179 1.42 26.28 7.41
C GLN A 179 0.41 26.55 8.52
N GLN A 180 -0.44 27.57 8.38
CA GLN A 180 -1.46 27.88 9.38
C GLN A 180 -2.49 26.76 9.52
N LEU A 181 -2.85 26.10 8.42
CA LEU A 181 -3.74 24.94 8.45
C LEU A 181 -3.05 23.75 9.12
N ILE A 182 -1.80 23.46 8.75
CA ILE A 182 -1.00 22.39 9.37
C ILE A 182 -0.91 22.63 10.88
N ASP A 183 -0.51 23.83 11.31
CA ASP A 183 -0.38 24.18 12.73
C ASP A 183 -1.71 24.04 13.50
N HIS A 184 -2.84 24.27 12.83
CA HIS A 184 -4.17 24.09 13.41
C HIS A 184 -4.52 22.60 13.57
N PHE A 185 -4.42 21.81 12.50
CA PHE A 185 -4.81 20.39 12.51
C PHE A 185 -3.82 19.49 13.26
N CYS A 186 -2.55 19.90 13.36
CA CYS A 186 -1.54 19.25 14.20
C CYS A 186 -1.90 19.20 15.70
N GLN A 187 -2.87 20.01 16.14
CA GLN A 187 -3.37 19.96 17.51
C GLN A 187 -4.24 18.72 17.78
N ALA A 188 -4.83 18.14 16.73
CA ALA A 188 -5.66 16.94 16.81
C ALA A 188 -4.85 15.66 16.51
N GLY A 189 -3.91 15.73 15.57
CA GLY A 189 -3.06 14.59 15.18
C GLY A 189 -2.02 15.00 14.14
N GLU A 190 -1.06 14.11 13.85
CA GLU A 190 -0.04 14.43 12.85
C GLU A 190 -0.64 14.57 11.45
N VAL A 191 -0.28 15.66 10.76
CA VAL A 191 -0.68 15.90 9.36
C VAL A 191 0.41 15.34 8.44
N ASN A 192 0.05 14.33 7.65
CA ASN A 192 0.97 13.70 6.70
C ASN A 192 1.07 14.52 5.40
N TYR A 193 -0.06 15.01 4.91
CA TYR A 193 -0.11 15.76 3.65
C TYR A 193 -1.21 16.82 3.66
N LEU A 194 -0.93 17.97 3.02
CA LEU A 194 -1.92 19.01 2.80
C LEU A 194 -1.84 19.49 1.35
N ARG A 195 -3.00 19.64 0.71
CA ARG A 195 -3.10 20.18 -0.64
C ARG A 195 -4.31 21.10 -0.80
N PHE A 196 -4.06 22.31 -1.30
CA PHE A 196 -5.13 23.17 -1.81
C PHE A 196 -5.73 22.59 -3.10
N CYS A 197 -7.06 22.64 -3.19
CA CYS A 197 -7.77 22.26 -4.39
C CYS A 197 -8.19 23.54 -5.12
N ASP A 198 -7.67 23.67 -6.35
CA ASP A 198 -8.00 24.78 -7.24
C ASP A 198 -8.72 24.22 -8.48
N ARG A 199 -9.89 24.77 -8.80
CA ARG A 199 -10.56 24.61 -10.10
C ARG A 199 -11.00 25.99 -10.58
N ASP A 200 -10.94 26.22 -11.89
CA ASP A 200 -11.25 27.52 -12.48
C ASP A 200 -12.68 28.02 -12.17
N SER A 201 -13.59 27.10 -11.84
CA SER A 201 -14.99 27.40 -11.49
C SER A 201 -15.24 27.67 -10.01
N ASP A 202 -14.26 27.41 -9.14
CA ASP A 202 -14.47 27.43 -7.70
C ASP A 202 -14.44 28.85 -7.15
N LYS A 203 -15.52 29.24 -6.46
CA LYS A 203 -15.63 30.55 -5.79
C LYS A 203 -14.99 30.57 -4.40
N LEU A 204 -14.80 29.39 -3.82
CA LEU A 204 -14.24 29.18 -2.49
C LEU A 204 -12.95 28.38 -2.63
N LYS A 205 -12.02 28.62 -1.71
CA LYS A 205 -10.80 27.80 -1.61
C LYS A 205 -11.05 26.59 -0.73
N TYR A 206 -10.55 25.45 -1.16
CA TYR A 206 -10.65 24.19 -0.44
C TYR A 206 -9.26 23.64 -0.14
N ALA A 207 -9.15 22.86 0.91
CA ALA A 207 -7.96 22.07 1.21
C ALA A 207 -8.34 20.63 1.56
N LEU A 208 -7.52 19.69 1.10
CA LEU A 208 -7.51 18.32 1.57
C LEU A 208 -6.37 18.20 2.58
N VAL A 209 -6.69 17.71 3.77
CA VAL A 209 -5.73 17.49 4.86
C VAL A 209 -5.76 16.01 5.18
N GLU A 210 -4.69 15.31 4.85
CA GLU A 210 -4.51 13.89 5.15
C GLU A 210 -3.78 13.74 6.48
N MET A 211 -4.46 13.12 7.44
CA MET A 211 -3.91 12.79 8.76
C MET A 211 -3.11 11.49 8.69
N THR A 212 -2.09 11.34 9.55
CA THR A 212 -1.33 10.08 9.66
C THR A 212 -2.22 8.93 10.12
N ASP A 213 -3.07 9.19 11.10
CA ASP A 213 -3.98 8.23 11.70
C ASP A 213 -5.44 8.69 11.56
N GLN A 214 -6.39 7.75 11.66
CA GLN A 214 -7.82 8.06 11.62
C GLN A 214 -8.36 8.66 12.94
N GLU A 215 -7.74 8.34 14.08
CA GLU A 215 -8.23 8.70 15.42
C GLU A 215 -7.96 10.15 15.82
#